data_AF-A0A699RTD0-F1
#
_entry.id   AF-A0A699RTD0-F1
#
_cell.length_a   1.000
_cell.length_b   1.000
_cell.length_c   1.000
_cell.angle_alpha   90.00
_cell.angle_beta   90.00
_cell.angle_gamma   90.00
#
_symmetry.space_group_name_H-M   'P 1'
#
loop_
_entity.id
_entity.type
_entity.pdbx_description
1 polymer ?
#
loop_
_entity_poly.entity_id
_entity_poly.type
_entity_poly.pdbx_seq_one_letter_code
_entity_poly.pdbx_strand_id
1 'polypeptide(L)'
;MDLMNRIFHEFLDNVAFLGHIVSAEGIMIDPAKGEAITKWPRPTSVTEIYSDASKKGLGCVLMQHGKVIAYALRQLKPYEVNYPTHDLELAAVVFALMIWRHYLYGESCDVFTDHKSL
;
A
#
# COMPACT_ATOMS: atom_id res chain seq x y z
N MET A 1 -2.09 15.74 36.17
CA MET A 1 -2.63 14.37 35.96
C MET A 1 -4.13 14.55 35.86
N ASP A 2 -4.55 14.82 34.63
CA ASP A 2 -5.55 15.85 34.34
C ASP A 2 -6.93 15.27 34.09
N LEU A 3 -7.91 16.19 34.19
CA LEU A 3 -9.33 16.07 33.90
C LEU A 3 -9.74 15.07 32.80
N MET A 4 -8.88 14.83 31.80
CA MET A 4 -9.05 13.79 30.77
C MET A 4 -9.30 12.40 31.38
N ASN A 5 -8.52 11.97 32.37
CA ASN A 5 -8.67 10.62 32.94
C ASN A 5 -10.00 10.40 33.70
N ARG A 6 -10.71 11.47 34.09
CA ARG A 6 -12.03 11.37 34.75
C ARG A 6 -13.18 11.36 33.76
N ILE A 7 -13.05 12.01 32.61
CA ILE A 7 -14.10 12.02 31.57
C ILE A 7 -14.13 10.69 30.80
N PHE A 8 -12.98 10.05 30.59
CA PHE A 8 -12.89 8.78 29.88
C PHE A 8 -13.36 7.56 30.68
N HIS A 9 -13.39 7.65 32.02
CA HIS A 9 -13.74 6.52 32.88
C HIS A 9 -15.25 6.21 32.91
N GLU A 10 -16.09 7.11 32.41
CA GLU A 10 -17.54 7.04 32.56
C GLU A 10 -18.27 6.62 31.27
N PHE A 11 -17.58 6.46 30.14
CA PHE A 11 -18.27 6.28 28.85
C PHE A 11 -17.86 5.15 27.91
N LEU A 12 -16.72 4.45 28.04
CA LEU A 12 -16.44 3.28 27.20
C LEU A 12 -15.52 2.28 27.93
N ASP A 13 -16.06 1.11 28.29
CA ASP A 13 -15.27 0.00 28.87
C ASP A 13 -14.17 -0.49 27.91
N ASN A 14 -14.38 -0.32 26.60
CA ASN A 14 -13.47 -0.71 25.54
C ASN A 14 -13.60 0.24 24.33
N VAL A 15 -12.47 0.67 23.75
CA VAL A 15 -12.42 1.54 22.57
C VAL A 15 -11.63 0.88 21.44
N ALA A 16 -12.22 0.78 20.26
CA ALA A 16 -11.51 0.33 19.06
C ALA A 16 -10.72 1.50 18.42
N PHE A 17 -9.41 1.34 18.27
CA PHE A 17 -8.53 2.35 17.66
C PHE A 17 -7.40 1.69 16.87
N LEU A 18 -7.23 2.07 15.60
CA LEU A 18 -6.21 1.53 14.67
C LEU A 18 -6.18 -0.02 14.58
N GLY A 19 -7.31 -0.67 14.87
CA GLY A 19 -7.44 -2.13 14.88
C GLY A 19 -6.90 -2.80 16.15
N HIS A 20 -6.86 -2.05 17.25
CA HIS A 20 -6.65 -2.55 18.59
C HIS A 20 -7.86 -2.17 19.46
N ILE A 21 -8.15 -2.99 20.46
CA ILE A 21 -9.10 -2.70 21.53
C ILE A 21 -8.30 -2.19 22.72
N VAL A 22 -8.56 -0.94 23.11
CA VAL A 22 -7.97 -0.28 24.28
C VAL A 22 -8.97 -0.40 25.42
N SER A 23 -8.54 -1.02 26.52
CA SER A 23 -9.33 -1.29 27.73
C SER A 23 -8.56 -0.86 28.98
N ALA A 24 -9.22 -0.84 30.14
CA ALA A 24 -8.57 -0.58 31.42
C ALA A 24 -7.54 -1.69 31.79
N GLU A 25 -7.76 -2.91 31.30
CA GLU A 25 -6.91 -4.09 31.51
C GLU A 25 -5.71 -4.14 30.56
N GLY A 26 -5.72 -3.36 29.47
CA GLY A 26 -4.62 -3.28 28.51
C GLY A 26 -5.05 -3.10 27.06
N ILE A 27 -4.10 -3.30 26.14
CA ILE A 27 -4.28 -3.18 24.69
C ILE A 27 -4.31 -4.59 24.09
N MET A 28 -5.39 -4.94 23.41
CA MET A 28 -5.52 -6.20 22.66
C MET A 28 -5.68 -5.94 21.17
N ILE A 29 -5.30 -6.89 20.31
CA ILE A 29 -5.63 -6.82 18.88
C ILE A 29 -7.13 -7.00 18.72
N ASP A 30 -7.76 -6.17 17.90
CA ASP A 30 -9.16 -6.36 17.53
C ASP A 30 -9.31 -7.72 16.80
N PRO A 31 -10.09 -8.67 17.33
CA PRO A 31 -10.31 -9.97 16.69
C PRO A 31 -10.80 -9.83 15.25
N ALA A 32 -11.57 -8.78 14.94
CA ALA A 32 -12.04 -8.51 13.58
C ALA A 32 -10.88 -8.23 12.60
N LYS A 33 -9.81 -7.58 13.06
CA LYS A 33 -8.61 -7.34 12.25
C LYS A 33 -7.84 -8.65 12.00
N GLY A 34 -7.72 -9.49 13.03
CA GLY A 34 -7.08 -10.80 12.91
C GLY A 34 -7.83 -11.73 11.94
N GLU A 35 -9.16 -11.75 12.03
CA GLU A 35 -10.00 -12.47 11.07
C GLU A 35 -9.91 -11.91 9.66
N ALA A 36 -9.87 -10.59 9.49
CA ALA A 36 -9.75 -9.95 8.18
C ALA A 36 -8.44 -10.35 7.48
N ILE A 37 -7.32 -10.44 8.21
CA ILE A 37 -6.04 -10.89 7.66
C ILE A 37 -6.10 -12.38 7.30
N THR A 38 -6.68 -13.21 8.18
CA THR A 38 -6.72 -14.67 7.98
C THR A 38 -7.67 -15.07 6.85
N LYS A 39 -8.77 -14.34 6.68
CA LYS A 39 -9.77 -14.57 5.63
C LYS A 39 -9.44 -13.82 4.33
N TRP A 40 -8.38 -13.00 4.29
CA TRP A 40 -8.04 -12.22 3.10
C TRP A 40 -7.77 -13.15 1.92
N PRO A 41 -8.63 -13.20 0.89
CA PRO A 41 -8.40 -14.07 -0.24
C PRO A 41 -7.17 -13.58 -1.00
N ARG A 42 -6.34 -14.50 -1.50
CA ARG A 42 -5.34 -14.10 -2.48
C ARG A 42 -6.06 -13.51 -3.68
N PRO A 43 -5.68 -12.31 -4.15
CA PRO A 43 -6.22 -11.80 -5.40
C PRO A 43 -5.85 -12.79 -6.50
N THR A 44 -6.88 -13.39 -7.11
CA THR A 44 -6.76 -14.41 -8.19
C THR A 44 -7.17 -13.83 -9.54
N SER A 45 -7.47 -12.52 -9.59
CA SER A 45 -7.73 -11.85 -10.85
C SER A 45 -6.48 -11.12 -11.31
N VAL A 46 -6.40 -10.92 -12.62
CA VAL A 46 -5.37 -10.09 -13.25
C VAL A 46 -5.30 -8.75 -12.52
N THR A 47 -4.09 -8.40 -12.09
CA THR A 47 -3.77 -7.12 -11.48
C THR A 47 -3.17 -6.22 -12.55
N GLU A 48 -3.67 -5.00 -12.64
CA GLU A 48 -3.18 -3.98 -13.58
C GLU A 48 -2.22 -3.06 -12.82
N ILE A 49 -1.05 -2.81 -13.40
CA ILE A 49 -0.07 -1.87 -12.86
C ILE A 49 0.04 -0.72 -13.83
N TYR A 50 -0.23 0.50 -13.37
CA TYR A 50 0.03 1.72 -14.11
C TYR A 50 1.27 2.37 -13.53
N SER A 51 2.32 2.58 -14.33
CA SER A 51 3.55 3.22 -13.91
C SER A 51 3.86 4.44 -14.76
N ASP A 52 4.44 5.46 -14.12
CA ASP A 52 4.87 6.71 -14.74
C ASP A 52 6.19 7.16 -14.09
N ALA A 53 7.12 7.67 -14.88
CA ALA A 53 8.36 8.22 -14.41
C ALA A 53 8.55 9.69 -14.82
N SER A 54 9.02 10.49 -13.87
CA SER A 54 9.38 11.88 -14.11
C SER A 54 10.79 12.16 -13.62
N LYS A 55 11.36 13.30 -14.01
CA LYS A 55 12.64 13.80 -13.47
C LYS A 55 12.61 14.13 -11.96
N LYS A 56 11.46 13.97 -11.30
CA LYS A 56 11.31 14.17 -9.85
C LYS A 56 11.12 12.86 -9.08
N GLY A 57 10.54 11.83 -9.70
CA GLY A 57 10.21 10.58 -9.01
C GLY A 57 9.51 9.57 -9.91
N LEU A 58 9.34 8.38 -9.35
CA LEU A 58 8.65 7.23 -9.93
C LEU A 58 7.31 7.04 -9.24
N GLY A 59 6.23 6.92 -10.01
CA GLY A 59 4.89 6.67 -9.52
C GLY A 59 4.34 5.37 -10.08
N CYS A 60 3.55 4.66 -9.27
CA CYS A 60 2.77 3.52 -9.75
C CYS A 60 1.46 3.34 -8.98
N VAL A 61 0.50 2.71 -9.65
CA VAL A 61 -0.84 2.38 -9.13
C VAL A 61 -1.13 0.92 -9.42
N LEU A 62 -1.55 0.19 -8.38
CA LEU A 62 -2.06 -1.17 -8.49
C LEU A 62 -3.59 -1.12 -8.57
N MET A 63 -4.15 -1.67 -9.63
CA MET A 63 -5.59 -1.76 -9.86
C MET A 63 -6.06 -3.20 -10.03
N GLN A 64 -7.32 -3.43 -9.70
CA GLN A 64 -8.00 -4.69 -9.89
C GLN A 64 -9.47 -4.42 -10.22
N HIS A 65 -9.96 -4.92 -11.35
CA HIS A 65 -11.32 -4.68 -11.84
C HIS A 65 -11.68 -3.18 -11.90
N GLY A 66 -10.76 -2.34 -12.38
CA GLY A 66 -10.94 -0.88 -12.46
C GLY A 66 -11.01 -0.17 -11.10
N LYS A 67 -10.70 -0.85 -9.99
CA LYS A 67 -10.60 -0.24 -8.65
C LYS A 67 -9.15 -0.18 -8.21
N VAL A 68 -8.77 0.94 -7.61
CA VAL A 68 -7.42 1.10 -7.06
C VAL A 68 -7.29 0.34 -5.74
N ILE A 69 -6.26 -0.51 -5.67
CA ILE A 69 -5.87 -1.21 -4.44
C ILE A 69 -4.83 -0.38 -3.68
N ALA A 70 -3.81 0.10 -4.38
CA ALA A 70 -2.67 0.76 -3.75
C ALA A 70 -2.00 1.78 -4.67
N TYR A 71 -1.41 2.80 -4.05
CA TYR A 71 -0.53 3.77 -4.69
C TYR A 71 0.87 3.63 -4.11
N ALA A 72 1.89 3.77 -4.95
CA ALA A 72 3.27 3.87 -4.50
C ALA A 72 4.03 4.93 -5.28
N LEU A 73 4.83 5.72 -4.57
CA LEU A 73 5.62 6.81 -5.11
C LEU A 73 6.97 6.86 -4.40
N ARG A 74 8.02 7.18 -5.15
CA ARG A 74 9.37 7.38 -4.63
C ARG A 74 10.08 8.50 -5.37
N GLN A 75 10.76 9.38 -4.66
CA GLN A 75 11.65 10.37 -5.27
C GLN A 75 12.88 9.69 -5.88
N LEU A 76 13.39 10.25 -6.99
CA LEU A 76 14.61 9.75 -7.59
C LEU A 76 15.79 9.91 -6.64
N LYS A 77 16.64 8.89 -6.60
CA LYS A 77 17.94 8.99 -5.94
C LYS A 77 18.87 9.87 -6.78
N PRO A 78 19.88 10.52 -6.17
CA PRO A 78 20.77 11.44 -6.88
C PRO A 78 21.39 10.88 -8.16
N TYR A 79 21.67 9.57 -8.20
CA TYR A 79 22.23 8.91 -9.37
C TYR A 79 21.18 8.55 -10.45
N GLU A 80 19.92 8.33 -10.06
CA GLU A 80 18.82 8.02 -11.00
C GLU A 80 18.39 9.27 -11.79
N VAL A 81 18.64 10.48 -11.28
CA VAL A 81 18.32 11.74 -11.96
C VAL A 81 18.98 11.84 -13.35
N ASN A 82 20.17 11.24 -13.48
CA ASN A 82 20.95 11.23 -14.72
C ASN A 82 20.47 10.18 -15.73
N TYR A 83 19.55 9.29 -15.35
CA TYR A 83 19.03 8.28 -16.27
C TYR A 83 18.21 8.93 -17.40
N PRO A 84 18.34 8.45 -18.64
CA PRO A 84 17.46 8.84 -19.73
C PRO A 84 16.01 8.42 -19.42
N THR A 85 15.03 9.03 -20.10
CA THR A 85 13.61 8.81 -19.81
C THR A 85 13.21 7.33 -19.90
N HIS A 86 13.67 6.59 -20.90
CA HIS A 86 13.37 5.17 -21.04
C HIS A 86 13.87 4.31 -19.86
N ASP A 87 15.04 4.64 -19.29
CA ASP A 87 15.57 3.95 -18.11
C ASP A 87 14.79 4.30 -16.85
N LEU A 88 14.26 5.52 -16.76
CA LEU A 88 13.38 5.94 -15.66
C LEU A 88 12.04 5.21 -15.70
N GLU A 89 11.46 5.05 -16.90
CA GLU A 89 10.24 4.25 -17.09
C GLU A 89 10.46 2.80 -16.65
N LEU A 90 11.56 2.18 -17.09
CA LEU A 90 11.92 0.84 -16.64
C LEU A 90 12.11 0.79 -15.11
N ALA A 91 12.72 1.81 -14.51
CA ALA A 91 12.86 1.90 -13.07
C ALA A 91 11.51 2.01 -12.35
N ALA A 92 10.51 2.70 -12.93
CA ALA A 92 9.16 2.76 -12.38
C ALA A 92 8.46 1.39 -12.41
N VAL A 93 8.60 0.64 -13.50
CA VAL A 93 8.09 -0.75 -13.59
C VAL A 93 8.76 -1.65 -12.56
N VAL A 94 10.09 -1.64 -12.49
CA VAL A 94 10.84 -2.43 -11.50
C VAL A 94 10.45 -2.06 -10.07
N PHE A 95 10.25 -0.76 -9.79
CA PHE A 95 9.78 -0.28 -8.50
C PHE A 95 8.40 -0.83 -8.13
N ALA A 96 7.45 -0.80 -9.06
CA ALA A 96 6.11 -1.37 -8.87
C ALA A 96 6.15 -2.87 -8.57
N LEU A 97 6.91 -3.63 -9.38
CA LEU A 97 7.07 -5.08 -9.21
C LEU A 97 7.75 -5.43 -7.88
N MET A 98 8.71 -4.62 -7.43
CA MET A 98 9.39 -4.83 -6.16
C MET A 98 8.47 -4.63 -4.95
N ILE A 99 7.66 -3.56 -4.95
CA ILE A 99 6.73 -3.26 -3.85
C ILE A 99 5.64 -4.33 -3.78
N TRP A 100 5.03 -4.66 -4.91
CA TRP A 100 3.89 -5.57 -4.95
C TRP A 100 4.26 -7.01 -5.27
N ARG A 101 5.54 -7.39 -5.13
CA ARG A 101 6.00 -8.78 -5.33
C ARG A 101 5.10 -9.80 -4.63
N HIS A 102 4.63 -9.47 -3.43
CA HIS A 102 3.76 -10.34 -2.62
C HIS A 102 2.33 -10.48 -3.18
N TYR A 103 1.85 -9.52 -3.98
CA TYR A 103 0.57 -9.60 -4.69
C TYR A 103 0.70 -10.25 -6.08
N LEU A 104 1.86 -10.09 -6.73
CA LEU A 104 2.07 -10.48 -8.13
C LEU A 104 2.64 -11.91 -8.28
N TYR A 105 3.15 -12.51 -7.20
CA TYR A 105 3.83 -13.80 -7.29
C TYR A 105 2.85 -14.93 -7.65
N GLY A 106 3.03 -15.53 -8.83
CA GLY A 106 2.22 -16.65 -9.30
C GLY A 106 0.95 -16.26 -10.04
N GLU A 107 0.72 -14.96 -10.25
CA GLU A 107 -0.44 -14.42 -10.97
C GLU A 107 0.03 -13.68 -12.24
N SER A 108 -0.81 -13.64 -13.27
CA SER A 108 -0.56 -12.79 -14.45
C SER A 108 -0.95 -11.34 -14.16
N CYS A 109 -0.11 -10.38 -14.53
CA CYS A 109 -0.38 -8.96 -14.37
C CYS A 109 -0.12 -8.20 -15.68
N ASP A 110 -0.94 -7.18 -15.94
CA ASP A 110 -0.78 -6.29 -17.08
C ASP A 110 -0.11 -5.00 -16.62
N VAL A 111 0.97 -4.60 -17.29
CA VAL A 111 1.72 -3.37 -16.96
C VAL A 111 1.50 -2.34 -18.05
N PHE A 112 1.04 -1.16 -17.65
CA PHE A 112 0.80 0.00 -18.49
C PHE A 112 1.81 1.10 -18.14
N THR A 113 2.57 1.54 -19.15
CA THR A 113 3.48 2.70 -19.12
C THR A 113 3.16 3.57 -20.33
N ASP A 114 3.35 4.88 -20.21
CA ASP A 114 3.08 5.85 -21.28
C ASP A 114 4.16 5.87 -22.37
N HIS A 115 5.25 5.12 -22.20
CA HIS A 115 6.37 5.09 -23.13
C HIS A 115 6.24 3.95 -24.15
N LYS A 116 5.90 4.31 -25.40
CA LYS A 116 5.71 3.41 -26.57
C LYS A 116 6.87 2.47 -26.94
N SER A 117 8.02 2.56 -26.27
CA SER A 117 9.23 1.79 -26.60
C SER A 117 9.44 0.54 -25.75
N LEU A 118 8.54 0.24 -24.81
CA LEU A 118 8.55 -1.02 -24.07
C LEU A 118 7.70 -2.08 -24.77
#